data_AF-A0AAF0C6Z5-F1
#
_entry.id   AF-A0AAF0C6Z5-F1
#
_cell.length_a   1.000
_cell.length_b   1.000
_cell.length_c   1.000
_cell.angle_alpha   90.00
_cell.angle_beta   90.00
_cell.angle_gamma   90.00
#
_symmetry.space_group_name_H-M   'P 1'
#
loop_
_entity.id
_entity.type
_entity.pdbx_description
1 polymer ?
#
loop_
_entity_poly.entity_id
_entity_poly.type
_entity_poly.pdbx_seq_one_letter_code
_entity_poly.pdbx_strand_id
1 'polypeptide(L)'
;MNDRKEIKNNLLDMLMEFIDGPLLAKGFKRRKGSMLYKRTLPEGIQEIDFVASVSPKYQPDAQAHIQPAFILKLPQVSAEALRLVDENKMLLANAAEIILKQSIDMCAPKEEHQRWFIRKPDDYVAVGTAIRAFLEKWLYPFIDSLESLDDLLAAYEASDTRLLKQQHWYVFVSAAYLLKSEPEKAKSVMNEHLGNPGLKRRYASVYNHF
;
A
#
# COMPACT_ATOMS: atom_id res chain seq x y z
N MET A 1 -30.87 3.43 13.59
CA MET A 1 -29.81 3.17 12.58
C MET A 1 -29.02 4.46 12.46
N ASN A 2 -27.73 4.45 12.81
CA ASN A 2 -26.93 5.68 12.76
C ASN A 2 -26.81 6.16 11.32
N ASP A 3 -26.90 7.47 11.11
CA ASP A 3 -26.70 8.05 9.79
C ASP A 3 -25.23 7.86 9.35
N ARG A 4 -24.97 7.74 8.04
CA ARG A 4 -23.62 7.56 7.48
C ARG A 4 -22.66 8.65 7.96
N LYS A 5 -23.17 9.86 8.18
CA LYS A 5 -22.41 10.99 8.72
C LYS A 5 -21.95 10.74 10.16
N GLU A 6 -22.83 10.19 11.00
CA GLU A 6 -22.53 9.87 12.39
C GLU A 6 -21.47 8.77 12.47
N ILE A 7 -21.64 7.69 11.69
CA ILE A 7 -20.64 6.60 11.61
C ILE A 7 -19.28 7.16 11.18
N LYS A 8 -19.24 8.03 10.17
CA LYS A 8 -17.99 8.67 9.73
C LYS A 8 -17.36 9.52 10.84
N ASN A 9 -18.15 10.31 11.56
CA ASN A 9 -17.63 11.13 12.66
C ASN A 9 -17.05 10.25 13.78
N ASN A 10 -17.77 9.20 14.18
CA ASN A 10 -17.29 8.26 15.20
C ASN A 10 -15.99 7.55 14.76
N LEU A 11 -15.85 7.21 13.47
CA LEU A 11 -14.59 6.70 12.92
C LEU A 11 -13.46 7.73 13.01
N LEU A 12 -13.74 9.00 12.69
CA LEU A 12 -12.74 10.07 12.77
C LEU A 12 -12.28 10.32 14.22
N ASP A 13 -13.20 10.22 15.18
CA ASP A 13 -12.92 10.36 16.61
C ASP A 13 -12.11 9.17 17.13
N MET A 14 -12.47 7.94 16.73
CA MET A 14 -11.67 6.74 17.01
C MET A 14 -10.24 6.87 16.46
N LEU A 15 -10.07 7.35 15.22
CA LEU A 15 -8.75 7.60 14.66
C LEU A 15 -7.97 8.65 15.46
N MET A 16 -8.64 9.71 15.90
CA MET A 16 -8.02 10.75 16.72
C MET A 16 -7.52 10.22 18.06
N GLU A 17 -8.34 9.41 18.73
CA GLU A 17 -8.04 8.87 20.05
C GLU A 17 -6.93 7.80 20.00
N PHE A 18 -7.03 6.84 19.07
CA PHE A 18 -6.19 5.64 19.12
C PHE A 18 -5.03 5.64 18.12
N ILE A 19 -5.13 6.40 17.02
CA ILE A 19 -4.24 6.22 15.86
C ILE A 19 -3.38 7.46 15.58
N ASP A 20 -3.91 8.68 15.77
CA ASP A 20 -3.19 9.92 15.46
C ASP A 20 -1.85 10.04 16.19
N GLY A 21 -1.84 9.83 17.51
CA GLY A 21 -0.61 9.90 18.30
C GLY A 21 0.45 8.89 17.84
N PRO A 22 0.14 7.58 17.78
CA PRO A 22 1.07 6.57 17.31
C PRO A 22 1.61 6.81 15.88
N LEU A 23 0.75 7.19 14.93
CA LEU A 23 1.18 7.45 13.55
C LEU A 23 1.97 8.76 13.43
N LEU A 24 1.65 9.78 14.24
CA LEU A 24 2.44 11.01 14.33
C LEU A 24 3.86 10.74 14.82
N ALA A 25 4.04 9.84 15.80
CA ALA A 25 5.36 9.41 16.26
C ALA A 25 6.18 8.71 15.16
N LYS A 26 5.50 8.13 14.16
CA LYS A 26 6.12 7.58 12.94
C LYS A 26 6.24 8.61 11.81
N GLY A 27 5.94 9.88 12.03
CA GLY A 27 6.07 10.95 11.02
C GLY A 27 4.89 11.07 10.06
N PHE A 28 3.81 10.32 10.26
CA PHE A 28 2.59 10.48 9.48
C PHE A 28 1.75 11.64 10.00
N LYS A 29 1.13 12.37 9.08
CA LYS A 29 0.21 13.47 9.38
C LYS A 29 -1.14 13.20 8.72
N ARG A 30 -2.20 13.57 9.43
CA ARG A 30 -3.58 13.49 8.94
C ARG A 30 -4.24 14.87 9.01
N ARG A 31 -4.95 15.25 7.96
CA ARG A 31 -5.77 16.47 7.97
C ARG A 31 -7.09 16.21 8.71
N LYS A 32 -7.63 17.22 9.38
CA LYS A 32 -8.94 17.14 10.04
C LYS A 32 -10.01 16.65 9.04
N GLY A 33 -10.78 15.64 9.43
CA GLY A 33 -11.84 15.05 8.59
C GLY A 33 -11.37 14.07 7.51
N SER A 34 -10.05 13.84 7.38
CA SER A 34 -9.46 12.84 6.50
C SER A 34 -9.36 11.48 7.20
N MET A 35 -9.44 10.39 6.42
CA MET A 35 -9.06 9.03 6.84
C MET A 35 -7.65 8.64 6.33
N LEU A 36 -7.03 9.52 5.54
CA LEU A 36 -5.71 9.34 4.95
C LEU A 36 -4.63 9.97 5.82
N TYR A 37 -3.68 9.14 6.24
CA TYR A 37 -2.42 9.54 6.85
C TYR A 37 -1.33 9.57 5.78
N LYS A 38 -0.44 10.55 5.85
CA LYS A 38 0.66 10.71 4.89
C LYS A 38 1.97 11.04 5.59
N ARG A 39 3.05 10.36 5.22
CA ARG A 39 4.44 10.66 5.59
C ARG A 39 5.22 10.96 4.31
N THR A 40 5.99 12.04 4.32
CA THR A 40 6.94 12.38 3.25
C THR A 40 8.32 11.93 3.68
N LEU A 41 8.99 11.18 2.80
CA LEU A 41 10.36 10.68 2.94
C LEU A 41 11.26 11.39 1.91
N PRO A 42 12.60 11.30 2.01
CA PRO A 42 13.50 11.93 1.04
C PRO A 42 13.24 11.49 -0.41
N GLU A 43 12.97 10.20 -0.63
CA GLU A 43 12.78 9.61 -1.96
C GLU A 43 11.32 9.34 -2.31
N GLY A 44 10.39 9.55 -1.37
CA GLY A 44 9.08 8.96 -1.48
C GLY A 44 8.00 9.50 -0.57
N ILE A 45 6.83 8.90 -0.73
CA ILE A 45 5.65 9.17 0.06
C ILE A 45 5.07 7.82 0.48
N GLN A 46 4.77 7.70 1.77
CA GLN A 46 3.99 6.60 2.30
C GLN A 46 2.63 7.14 2.77
N GLU A 47 1.57 6.41 2.47
CA GLU A 47 0.23 6.73 2.93
C GLU A 47 -0.43 5.51 3.58
N ILE A 48 -1.28 5.77 4.58
CA ILE A 48 -2.16 4.77 5.18
C ILE A 48 -3.57 5.33 5.05
N ASP A 49 -4.38 4.70 4.19
CA ASP A 49 -5.77 5.09 3.95
C ASP A 49 -6.69 4.17 4.76
N PHE A 50 -7.34 4.71 5.80
CA PHE A 50 -8.34 3.99 6.58
C PHE A 50 -9.68 3.92 5.83
N VAL A 51 -9.70 3.16 4.73
CA VAL A 51 -10.90 2.93 3.94
C VAL A 51 -11.96 2.27 4.81
N ALA A 52 -13.19 2.77 4.76
CA ALA A 52 -14.31 2.21 5.51
C ALA A 52 -15.53 2.01 4.61
N SER A 53 -16.09 0.80 4.65
CA SER A 53 -17.39 0.50 4.04
C SER A 53 -18.49 0.68 5.08
N VAL A 54 -19.41 1.62 4.86
CA VAL A 54 -20.58 1.83 5.73
C VAL A 54 -21.74 0.95 5.27
N SER A 55 -22.34 0.23 6.21
CA SER A 55 -23.40 -0.77 5.97
C SER A 55 -23.01 -1.80 4.88
N PRO A 56 -21.90 -2.55 5.08
CA PRO A 56 -21.43 -3.52 4.09
C PRO A 56 -22.47 -4.61 3.81
N LYS A 57 -22.88 -4.76 2.54
CA LYS A 57 -23.90 -5.75 2.13
C LYS A 57 -23.53 -7.20 2.48
N TYR A 58 -22.25 -7.51 2.55
CA TYR A 58 -21.72 -8.83 2.87
C TYR A 58 -21.67 -9.13 4.38
N GLN A 59 -21.93 -8.14 5.24
CA GLN A 59 -21.98 -8.30 6.70
C GLN A 59 -23.11 -7.42 7.26
N PRO A 60 -24.38 -7.86 7.14
CA PRO A 60 -25.55 -7.01 7.42
C PRO A 60 -25.68 -6.53 8.88
N ASP A 61 -25.06 -7.22 9.83
CA ASP A 61 -24.99 -6.86 11.25
C ASP A 61 -23.93 -5.78 11.55
N ALA A 62 -23.08 -5.43 10.58
CA ALA A 62 -22.07 -4.39 10.74
C ALA A 62 -22.56 -3.02 10.27
N GLN A 63 -22.30 -2.00 11.07
CA GLN A 63 -22.45 -0.60 10.71
C GLN A 63 -21.30 -0.13 9.82
N ALA A 64 -20.08 -0.60 10.09
CA ALA A 64 -18.91 -0.30 9.28
C ALA A 64 -17.91 -1.47 9.25
N HIS A 65 -17.16 -1.58 8.16
CA HIS A 65 -15.96 -2.40 8.06
C HIS A 65 -14.79 -1.50 7.70
N ILE A 66 -13.76 -1.50 8.55
CA ILE A 66 -12.55 -0.69 8.38
C ILE A 66 -11.48 -1.58 7.75
N GLN A 67 -10.89 -1.12 6.66
CA GLN A 67 -9.94 -1.85 5.83
C GLN A 67 -8.78 -0.93 5.45
N PRO A 68 -7.83 -0.68 6.37
CA PRO A 68 -6.73 0.22 6.10
C PRO A 68 -5.84 -0.34 4.98
N ALA A 69 -5.43 0.55 4.08
CA ALA A 69 -4.54 0.21 2.98
C ALA A 69 -3.24 1.00 3.11
N PHE A 70 -2.10 0.32 2.96
CA PHE A 70 -0.80 0.96 2.81
C PHE A 70 -0.54 1.28 1.34
N ILE A 71 0.04 2.46 1.09
CA ILE A 71 0.39 2.95 -0.25
C ILE A 71 1.83 3.46 -0.24
N LEU A 72 2.64 2.98 -1.18
CA LEU A 72 4.00 3.49 -1.43
C LEU A 72 4.06 4.21 -2.78
N LYS A 73 4.69 5.38 -2.79
CA LYS A 73 5.00 6.16 -3.99
C LYS A 73 6.47 6.57 -3.95
N LEU A 74 7.25 6.21 -4.97
CA LEU A 74 8.61 6.70 -5.19
C LEU A 74 8.64 7.44 -6.53
N PRO A 75 8.56 8.77 -6.57
CA PRO A 75 8.35 9.52 -7.81
C PRO A 75 9.37 9.23 -8.92
N GLN A 76 10.65 9.03 -8.58
CA GLN A 76 11.68 8.71 -9.56
C GLN A 76 11.46 7.34 -10.21
N VAL A 77 11.12 6.32 -9.41
CA VAL A 77 10.79 4.98 -9.91
C VAL A 77 9.51 5.03 -10.75
N SER A 78 8.49 5.78 -10.33
CA SER A 78 7.26 5.96 -11.09
C SER A 78 7.50 6.62 -12.44
N ALA A 79 8.34 7.67 -12.49
CA ALA A 79 8.69 8.33 -13.75
C ALA A 79 9.44 7.38 -14.69
N GLU A 80 10.41 6.62 -14.18
CA GLU A 80 11.16 5.65 -14.98
C GLU A 80 10.29 4.47 -15.44
N ALA A 81 9.39 3.97 -14.59
CA ALA A 81 8.45 2.92 -14.96
C ALA A 81 7.46 3.40 -16.04
N LEU A 82 7.02 4.65 -15.98
CA LEU A 82 6.15 5.25 -16.99
C LEU A 82 6.87 5.38 -18.33
N ARG A 83 8.15 5.78 -18.31
CA ARG A 83 9.03 5.79 -19.49
C ARG A 83 9.14 4.39 -20.11
N LEU A 84 9.35 3.35 -19.31
CA LEU A 84 9.47 1.96 -19.79
C LEU A 84 8.21 1.44 -20.48
N VAL A 85 7.04 1.96 -20.13
CA VAL A 85 5.76 1.55 -20.73
C VAL A 85 5.29 2.49 -21.84
N ASP A 86 6.17 3.33 -22.40
CA ASP A 86 5.84 4.36 -23.39
C ASP A 86 4.61 5.20 -22.95
N GLU A 87 4.61 5.66 -21.69
CA GLU A 87 3.53 6.44 -21.07
C GLU A 87 2.18 5.68 -20.93
N ASN A 88 2.12 4.38 -21.24
CA ASN A 88 0.91 3.58 -21.13
C ASN A 88 0.57 3.20 -19.68
N LYS A 89 -0.15 4.08 -18.99
CA LYS A 89 -0.60 3.87 -17.60
C LYS A 89 -1.43 2.60 -17.39
N MET A 90 -2.09 2.05 -18.41
CA MET A 90 -2.85 0.81 -18.28
C MET A 90 -1.96 -0.40 -17.96
N LEU A 91 -0.67 -0.34 -18.32
CA LEU A 91 0.33 -1.35 -17.96
C LEU A 91 0.81 -1.22 -16.51
N LEU A 92 0.51 -0.09 -15.87
CA LEU A 92 0.81 0.27 -14.48
C LEU A 92 -0.48 0.39 -13.65
N ALA A 93 -1.44 -0.51 -13.89
CA ALA A 93 -2.75 -0.56 -13.20
C ALA A 93 -3.56 0.74 -13.23
N ASN A 94 -3.32 1.59 -14.23
CA ASN A 94 -3.91 2.93 -14.35
C ASN A 94 -3.60 3.86 -13.14
N ALA A 95 -2.50 3.60 -12.44
CA ALA A 95 -2.06 4.31 -11.24
C ALA A 95 -0.52 4.33 -11.17
N ALA A 96 0.13 4.90 -12.18
CA ALA A 96 1.60 4.88 -12.34
C ALA A 96 2.37 5.53 -11.17
N GLU A 97 1.73 6.42 -10.41
CA GLU A 97 2.28 7.06 -9.23
C GLU A 97 2.28 6.17 -7.98
N ILE A 98 1.61 5.01 -8.03
CA ILE A 98 1.49 4.06 -6.92
C ILE A 98 2.30 2.81 -7.25
N ILE A 99 3.36 2.60 -6.50
CA ILE A 99 4.23 1.42 -6.64
C ILE A 99 3.61 0.24 -5.91
N LEU A 100 3.15 0.47 -4.68
CA LEU A 100 2.46 -0.52 -3.86
C LEU A 100 1.13 0.03 -3.37
N LYS A 101 0.07 -0.78 -3.47
CA LYS A 101 -1.16 -0.59 -2.70
C LYS A 101 -1.69 -1.93 -2.23
N GLN A 102 -1.77 -2.13 -0.93
CA GLN A 102 -2.22 -3.38 -0.33
C GLN A 102 -2.96 -3.17 1.00
N SER A 103 -3.77 -4.14 1.42
CA SER A 103 -4.29 -4.16 2.80
C SER A 103 -3.13 -4.24 3.78
N ILE A 104 -3.24 -3.56 4.92
CA ILE A 104 -2.22 -3.66 5.97
C ILE A 104 -2.14 -5.08 6.56
N ASP A 105 -3.18 -5.90 6.42
CA ASP A 105 -3.17 -7.30 6.86
C ASP A 105 -2.08 -8.12 6.16
N MET A 106 -1.76 -7.78 4.90
CA MET A 106 -0.73 -8.46 4.11
C MET A 106 0.68 -8.31 4.71
N CYS A 107 0.88 -7.33 5.61
CA CYS A 107 2.13 -7.14 6.33
C CYS A 107 2.35 -8.16 7.46
N ALA A 108 1.31 -8.91 7.82
CA ALA A 108 1.33 -9.93 8.87
C ALA A 108 1.21 -11.35 8.29
N PRO A 109 1.66 -12.38 9.04
CA PRO A 109 1.33 -13.78 8.76
C PRO A 109 -0.18 -13.98 8.63
N LYS A 110 -0.61 -14.97 7.83
CA LYS A 110 -2.03 -15.20 7.53
C LYS A 110 -2.88 -15.45 8.77
N GLU A 111 -2.28 -16.08 9.77
CA GLU A 111 -2.90 -16.42 11.05
C GLU A 111 -3.21 -15.18 11.90
N GLU A 112 -2.58 -14.05 11.58
CA GLU A 112 -2.69 -12.78 12.30
C GLU A 112 -3.56 -11.77 11.55
N HIS A 113 -4.13 -12.14 10.40
CA HIS A 113 -5.02 -11.26 9.61
C HIS A 113 -6.28 -10.95 10.42
N GLN A 114 -6.67 -9.68 10.45
CA GLN A 114 -7.82 -9.22 11.22
C GLN A 114 -8.90 -8.62 10.34
N ARG A 115 -10.13 -8.58 10.84
CA ARG A 115 -11.26 -7.87 10.22
C ARG A 115 -11.91 -6.98 11.25
N TRP A 116 -11.90 -5.69 11.00
CA TRP A 116 -12.36 -4.68 11.96
C TRP A 116 -13.76 -4.20 11.62
N PHE A 117 -14.74 -4.72 12.34
CA PHE A 117 -16.14 -4.34 12.19
C PHE A 117 -16.64 -3.53 13.37
N ILE A 118 -17.41 -2.50 13.07
CA ILE A 118 -18.24 -1.79 14.05
C ILE A 118 -19.66 -2.33 13.92
N ARG A 119 -20.21 -2.90 15.00
CA ARG A 119 -21.61 -3.37 15.08
C ARG A 119 -22.42 -2.53 16.04
N LYS A 120 -21.80 -2.10 17.14
CA LYS A 120 -22.39 -1.26 18.19
C LYS A 120 -21.42 -0.13 18.61
N PRO A 121 -21.91 0.93 19.27
CA PRO A 121 -21.06 2.06 19.69
C PRO A 121 -19.85 1.67 20.55
N ASP A 122 -19.96 0.67 21.41
CA ASP A 122 -18.82 0.25 22.25
C ASP A 122 -17.66 -0.36 21.44
N ASP A 123 -17.90 -0.77 20.19
CA ASP A 123 -16.89 -1.42 19.37
C ASP A 123 -15.79 -0.44 18.92
N TYR A 124 -16.05 0.87 18.85
CA TYR A 124 -15.05 1.85 18.39
C TYR A 124 -13.78 1.82 19.26
N VAL A 125 -13.91 1.70 20.58
CA VAL A 125 -12.77 1.63 21.51
C VAL A 125 -11.98 0.34 21.32
N ALA A 126 -12.69 -0.80 21.27
CA ALA A 126 -12.05 -2.11 21.13
C ALA A 126 -11.37 -2.25 19.76
N VAL A 127 -12.02 -1.79 18.69
CA VAL A 127 -11.48 -1.82 17.33
C VAL A 127 -10.31 -0.84 17.17
N GLY A 128 -10.42 0.38 17.68
CA GLY A 128 -9.32 1.35 17.66
C GLY A 128 -8.06 0.81 18.37
N THR A 129 -8.26 0.17 19.53
CA THR A 129 -7.19 -0.49 20.28
C THR A 129 -6.58 -1.67 19.51
N ALA A 130 -7.40 -2.53 18.91
CA ALA A 130 -6.93 -3.67 18.13
C ALA A 130 -6.15 -3.25 16.88
N ILE A 131 -6.64 -2.25 16.15
CA ILE A 131 -5.93 -1.64 15.02
C ILE A 131 -4.58 -1.12 15.50
N ARG A 132 -4.54 -0.31 16.56
CA ARG A 132 -3.28 0.24 17.08
C ARG A 132 -2.25 -0.86 17.37
N ALA A 133 -2.66 -1.91 18.08
CA ALA A 133 -1.77 -3.04 18.39
C ALA A 133 -1.28 -3.76 17.12
N PHE A 134 -2.14 -3.90 16.11
CA PHE A 134 -1.76 -4.44 14.82
C PHE A 134 -0.72 -3.55 14.10
N LEU A 135 -0.92 -2.24 14.09
CA LEU A 135 0.02 -1.29 13.48
C LEU A 135 1.40 -1.40 14.14
N GLU A 136 1.43 -1.41 15.47
CA GLU A 136 2.66 -1.50 16.27
C GLU A 136 3.43 -2.80 16.00
N LYS A 137 2.72 -3.94 15.95
CA LYS A 137 3.33 -5.26 15.77
C LYS A 137 3.77 -5.53 14.34
N TRP A 138 2.94 -5.17 13.35
CA TRP A 138 3.10 -5.65 11.97
C TRP A 138 3.34 -4.56 10.94
N LEU A 139 2.62 -3.44 11.02
CA LEU A 139 2.76 -2.40 9.99
C LEU A 139 4.06 -1.60 10.16
N TYR A 140 4.42 -1.21 11.37
CA TYR A 140 5.60 -0.35 11.58
C TYR A 140 6.91 -0.99 11.11
N PRO A 141 7.22 -2.26 11.45
CA PRO A 141 8.42 -2.91 10.91
C PRO A 141 8.40 -3.04 9.38
N PHE A 142 7.23 -3.11 8.76
CA PHE A 142 7.10 -3.21 7.31
C PHE A 142 7.32 -1.87 6.61
N ILE A 143 6.71 -0.79 7.09
CA ILE A 143 6.87 0.53 6.45
C ILE A 143 8.25 1.12 6.68
N ASP A 144 8.88 0.82 7.83
CA ASP A 144 10.24 1.27 8.12
C ASP A 144 11.29 0.45 7.31
N SER A 145 10.92 -0.69 6.72
CA SER A 145 11.77 -1.47 5.80
C SER A 145 11.51 -1.17 4.32
N LEU A 146 10.80 -0.08 3.99
CA LEU A 146 10.39 0.23 2.62
C LEU A 146 10.30 1.75 2.38
N GLU A 147 11.38 2.47 2.70
CA GLU A 147 11.42 3.94 2.68
C GLU A 147 12.03 4.53 1.40
N SER A 148 12.92 3.78 0.76
CA SER A 148 13.73 4.22 -0.37
C SER A 148 13.64 3.27 -1.57
N LEU A 149 14.25 3.69 -2.68
CA LEU A 149 14.48 2.80 -3.82
C LEU A 149 15.35 1.60 -3.44
N ASP A 150 16.38 1.78 -2.60
CA ASP A 150 17.27 0.70 -2.19
C ASP A 150 16.52 -0.33 -1.33
N ASP A 151 15.60 0.11 -0.46
CA ASP A 151 14.75 -0.79 0.32
C ASP A 151 13.79 -1.59 -0.58
N LEU A 152 13.24 -0.95 -1.62
CA LEU A 152 12.38 -1.63 -2.60
C LEU A 152 13.13 -2.77 -3.29
N LEU A 153 14.38 -2.53 -3.71
CA LEU A 153 15.23 -3.55 -4.33
C LEU A 153 15.61 -4.63 -3.32
N ALA A 154 16.00 -4.26 -2.10
CA ALA A 154 16.33 -5.22 -1.04
C ALA A 154 15.15 -6.14 -0.71
N ALA A 155 13.93 -5.60 -0.64
CA ALA A 155 12.73 -6.40 -0.41
C ALA A 155 12.38 -7.33 -1.58
N TYR A 156 12.67 -6.91 -2.82
CA TYR A 156 12.56 -7.78 -3.98
C TYR A 156 13.58 -8.93 -3.92
N GLU A 157 14.86 -8.62 -3.70
CA GLU A 157 15.95 -9.59 -3.64
C GLU A 157 15.78 -10.60 -2.49
N ALA A 158 15.29 -10.15 -1.34
CA ALA A 158 14.95 -11.00 -0.20
C ALA A 158 13.66 -11.84 -0.41
N SER A 159 13.00 -11.70 -1.57
CA SER A 159 11.72 -12.36 -1.86
C SER A 159 10.64 -12.08 -0.81
N ASP A 160 10.60 -10.87 -0.25
CA ASP A 160 9.72 -10.52 0.86
C ASP A 160 8.25 -10.90 0.55
N THR A 161 7.68 -11.77 1.37
CA THR A 161 6.35 -12.34 1.19
C THR A 161 5.23 -11.41 1.64
N ARG A 162 5.58 -10.30 2.31
CA ARG A 162 4.63 -9.26 2.76
C ARG A 162 4.15 -8.37 1.61
N LEU A 163 4.86 -8.36 0.47
CA LEU A 163 4.56 -7.52 -0.68
C LEU A 163 3.56 -8.17 -1.64
N LEU A 164 2.52 -7.42 -2.02
CA LEU A 164 1.60 -7.83 -3.08
C LEU A 164 2.23 -7.60 -4.46
N LYS A 165 2.84 -8.66 -5.02
CA LYS A 165 3.56 -8.62 -6.31
C LYS A 165 2.63 -8.91 -7.48
N GLN A 166 2.05 -7.88 -8.08
CA GLN A 166 1.29 -7.98 -9.34
C GLN A 166 2.18 -7.74 -10.56
N GLN A 167 1.70 -7.97 -11.78
CA GLN A 167 2.52 -7.82 -13.00
C GLN A 167 3.20 -6.45 -13.11
N HIS A 168 2.48 -5.36 -12.81
CA HIS A 168 3.04 -4.01 -12.86
C HIS A 168 4.11 -3.74 -11.79
N TRP A 169 4.10 -4.49 -10.67
CA TRP A 169 5.12 -4.40 -9.62
C TRP A 169 6.52 -4.63 -10.21
N TYR A 170 6.64 -5.64 -11.07
CA TYR A 170 7.92 -6.00 -11.69
C TYR A 170 8.43 -4.93 -12.64
N VAL A 171 7.55 -4.13 -13.25
CA VAL A 171 7.97 -2.96 -14.04
C VAL A 171 8.58 -1.89 -13.13
N PHE A 172 8.02 -1.64 -11.95
CA PHE A 172 8.61 -0.73 -10.98
C PHE A 172 9.94 -1.23 -10.43
N VAL A 173 10.09 -2.54 -10.18
CA VAL A 173 11.38 -3.13 -9.77
C VAL A 173 12.43 -2.98 -10.88
N SER A 174 12.08 -3.25 -12.15
CA SER A 174 12.98 -3.03 -13.28
C SER A 174 13.39 -1.57 -13.44
N ALA A 175 12.44 -0.63 -13.26
CA ALA A 175 12.73 0.80 -13.25
C ALA A 175 13.70 1.19 -12.12
N ALA A 176 13.52 0.62 -10.92
CA ALA A 176 14.42 0.85 -9.79
C ALA A 176 15.85 0.38 -10.09
N TYR A 177 16.03 -0.81 -10.70
CA TYR A 177 17.35 -1.27 -11.12
C TYR A 177 18.00 -0.39 -12.20
N LEU A 178 17.21 0.13 -13.15
CA LEU A 178 17.74 1.08 -14.15
C LEU A 178 18.23 2.38 -13.51
N LEU A 179 17.52 2.91 -12.53
CA LEU A 179 17.97 4.08 -11.76
C LEU A 179 19.27 3.82 -10.98
N LYS A 180 19.55 2.57 -10.61
CA LYS A 180 20.83 2.13 -10.02
C LYS A 180 21.91 1.80 -11.05
N SER A 181 21.66 2.02 -12.34
CA SER A 181 22.56 1.65 -13.43
C SER A 181 22.87 0.14 -13.47
N GLU A 182 21.88 -0.70 -13.14
CA GLU A 182 21.97 -2.16 -13.18
C GLU A 182 21.05 -2.77 -14.27
N PRO A 183 21.27 -2.48 -15.58
CA PRO A 183 20.36 -2.87 -16.66
C PRO A 183 20.21 -4.40 -16.81
N GLU A 184 21.25 -5.17 -16.52
CA GLU A 184 21.20 -6.64 -16.59
C GLU A 184 20.24 -7.22 -15.54
N LYS A 185 20.24 -6.67 -14.32
CA LYS A 185 19.27 -7.09 -13.30
C LYS A 185 17.85 -6.67 -13.70
N ALA A 186 17.68 -5.44 -14.19
CA ALA A 186 16.38 -4.96 -14.67
C ALA A 186 15.78 -5.88 -15.75
N LYS A 187 16.61 -6.31 -16.70
CA LYS A 187 16.24 -7.27 -17.77
C LYS A 187 15.94 -8.66 -17.22
N SER A 188 16.69 -9.11 -16.22
CA SER A 188 16.44 -10.39 -15.54
C SER A 188 15.06 -10.42 -14.90
N VAL A 189 14.68 -9.37 -14.15
CA VAL A 189 13.34 -9.23 -13.54
C VAL A 189 12.23 -9.37 -14.59
N MET A 190 12.38 -8.68 -15.73
CA MET A 190 11.41 -8.74 -16.83
C MET A 190 11.32 -10.13 -17.43
N ASN A 191 12.44 -10.80 -17.68
CA ASN A 191 12.45 -12.14 -18.26
C ASN A 191 11.83 -13.18 -17.32
N GLU A 192 12.14 -13.10 -16.03
CA GLU A 192 11.67 -14.05 -15.02
C GLU A 192 10.15 -13.93 -14.79
N HIS A 193 9.63 -12.72 -14.64
CA HIS A 193 8.25 -12.51 -14.21
C HIS A 193 7.29 -12.15 -15.34
N LEU A 194 7.78 -11.57 -16.44
CA LEU A 194 6.98 -11.10 -17.56
C LEU A 194 7.40 -11.73 -18.91
N GLY A 195 8.32 -12.70 -18.91
CA GLY A 195 8.89 -13.28 -20.13
C GLY A 195 8.04 -14.32 -20.86
N ASN A 196 6.93 -14.78 -20.27
CA ASN A 196 6.04 -15.71 -20.98
C ASN A 196 5.43 -15.03 -22.23
N PRO A 197 5.07 -15.78 -23.31
CA PRO A 197 4.73 -15.17 -24.60
C PRO A 197 3.61 -14.12 -24.55
N GLY A 198 2.60 -14.34 -23.70
CA GLY A 198 1.47 -13.41 -23.55
C GLY A 198 1.88 -12.12 -22.85
N LEU A 199 2.61 -12.21 -21.75
CA LEU A 199 3.08 -11.04 -21.00
C LEU A 199 4.17 -10.30 -21.76
N LYS A 200 5.07 -11.01 -22.43
CA LYS A 200 6.11 -10.40 -23.26
C LYS A 200 5.51 -9.57 -24.41
N ARG A 201 4.41 -10.04 -25.02
CA ARG A 201 3.65 -9.26 -26.00
C ARG A 201 2.98 -8.04 -25.38
N ARG A 202 2.36 -8.20 -24.20
CA ARG A 202 1.67 -7.11 -23.48
C ARG A 202 2.62 -6.00 -23.02
N TYR A 203 3.81 -6.37 -22.55
CA TYR A 203 4.84 -5.48 -22.03
C TYR A 203 5.98 -5.26 -23.03
N ALA A 204 5.72 -5.39 -24.34
CA ALA A 204 6.75 -5.32 -25.38
C ALA A 204 7.54 -4.00 -25.36
N SER A 205 6.89 -2.88 -25.03
CA SER A 205 7.54 -1.57 -24.86
C SER A 205 8.70 -1.63 -23.87
N VAL A 206 8.50 -2.31 -22.73
CA VAL A 206 9.49 -2.40 -21.67
C VAL A 206 10.76 -3.10 -22.17
N TYR A 207 10.62 -4.13 -23.01
CA TYR A 207 11.76 -4.85 -23.59
C TYR A 207 12.54 -4.03 -24.63
N ASN A 208 11.93 -3.02 -25.25
CA ASN A 208 12.61 -2.15 -26.22
C ASN A 208 13.58 -1.15 -25.56
N HIS A 209 13.58 -1.06 -24.23
CA HIS A 209 14.47 -0.19 -23.47
C HIS A 209 15.70 -0.91 -22.90
N PHE A 210 15.90 -2.19 -23.23
CA PHE A 210 17.07 -3.01 -22.83
C PHE A 210 17.82 -3.59 -24.03
#